data_AF-A0A918FP06-F1
#
_entry.id   AF-A0A918FP06-F1
#
_cell.length_a   1.000
_cell.length_b   1.000
_cell.length_c   1.000
_cell.angle_alpha   90.00
_cell.angle_beta   90.00
_cell.angle_gamma   90.00
#
_symmetry.space_group_name_H-M   'P 1'
#
loop_
_entity.id
_entity.type
_entity.pdbx_description
1 polymer ?
#
loop_
_entity_poly.entity_id
_entity_poly.type
_entity_poly.pdbx_seq_one_letter_code
_entity_poly.pdbx_strand_id
1 'polypeptide(L)'
;MLDALLSVGSPHLKDVTLELLQDLVADHPASSARRRGFFKMSRVLAANGFNPEPLVNGHQQRGTRPETVASVPPEWLEMVLRWRKFSTNEPGTVRTKFPLLLVAGRWAAERHPEATSPQAWTRDIAAEYIADTMIAVRGQWAGHNRNRTGWGEPLNVGGKTGRVDSIRSFFCDLIQWEWITRRFAPRRVLAGSAAVGPGRARPGPPDHRRCRLGQAHGRRTDADRRRPARLRDTTGEGCWMARELLPDRNDPRPGRGVAVRRAPDGRDTPSRT
;
A
#
# COMPACT_ATOMS: atom_id res chain seq x y z
N MET A 1 3.11 13.11 -25.37
CA MET A 1 3.63 14.48 -25.20
C MET A 1 3.63 15.19 -26.54
N LEU A 2 4.29 14.65 -27.57
CA LEU A 2 4.15 15.17 -28.94
C LEU A 2 2.69 15.24 -29.42
N ASP A 3 1.87 14.24 -29.07
CA ASP A 3 0.47 14.15 -29.52
C ASP A 3 -0.35 15.42 -29.24
N ALA A 4 -0.17 16.09 -28.10
CA ALA A 4 -0.92 17.32 -27.79
C ALA A 4 -0.52 18.49 -28.70
N LEU A 5 0.77 18.65 -28.99
CA LEU A 5 1.27 19.69 -29.90
C LEU A 5 0.87 19.38 -31.36
N LEU A 6 0.90 18.11 -31.74
CA LEU A 6 0.46 17.65 -33.06
C LEU A 6 -1.06 17.81 -33.25
N SER A 7 -1.87 17.61 -32.20
CA SER A 7 -3.31 17.84 -32.25
C SER A 7 -3.69 19.31 -32.40
N VAL A 8 -2.91 20.24 -31.83
CA VAL A 8 -3.07 21.69 -32.06
C VAL A 8 -2.49 22.10 -33.42
N GLY A 9 -1.50 21.36 -33.93
CA GLY A 9 -0.72 21.75 -35.11
C GLY A 9 0.24 22.91 -34.83
N SER A 10 0.54 23.19 -33.55
CA SER A 10 1.43 24.28 -33.13
C SER A 10 2.60 23.74 -32.30
N PRO A 11 3.82 24.26 -32.49
CA PRO A 11 4.95 23.94 -31.64
C PRO A 11 4.89 24.66 -30.27
N HIS A 12 3.96 25.61 -30.07
CA HIS A 12 3.92 26.43 -28.86
C HIS A 12 3.04 25.83 -27.76
N LEU A 13 3.59 25.76 -26.54
CA LEU A 13 2.90 25.19 -25.38
C LEU A 13 1.65 25.98 -24.96
N LYS A 14 1.64 27.30 -25.19
CA LYS A 14 0.53 28.20 -24.84
C LYS A 14 -0.76 27.92 -25.63
N ASP A 15 -0.63 27.27 -26.79
CA ASP A 15 -1.76 26.95 -27.66
C ASP A 15 -2.45 25.64 -27.24
N VAL A 16 -1.87 24.92 -26.26
CA VAL A 16 -2.45 23.70 -25.68
C VAL A 16 -3.44 24.09 -24.58
N THR A 17 -4.72 24.08 -24.90
CA THR A 17 -5.79 24.43 -23.95
C THR A 17 -6.13 23.30 -22.99
N LEU A 18 -6.88 23.62 -21.95
CA LEU A 18 -7.34 22.65 -20.96
C LEU A 18 -8.32 21.64 -21.58
N GLU A 19 -9.23 22.10 -22.44
CA GLU A 19 -10.27 21.30 -23.10
C GLU A 19 -9.65 20.22 -23.98
N LEU A 20 -8.66 20.59 -24.79
CA LEU A 20 -7.93 19.62 -25.61
C LEU A 20 -7.26 18.54 -24.76
N LEU A 21 -6.68 18.90 -23.62
CA LEU A 21 -6.09 17.92 -22.72
C LEU A 21 -7.15 17.02 -22.07
N GLN A 22 -8.38 17.50 -21.83
CA GLN A 22 -9.50 16.68 -21.35
C GLN A 22 -9.89 15.63 -22.40
N ASP A 23 -10.04 16.05 -23.65
CA ASP A 23 -10.39 15.16 -24.77
C ASP A 23 -9.31 14.09 -24.98
N LEU A 24 -8.04 14.50 -25.04
CA LEU A 24 -6.92 13.57 -25.16
C LEU A 24 -6.84 12.59 -23.98
N VAL A 25 -7.18 13.02 -22.76
CA VAL A 25 -7.23 12.14 -21.58
C VAL A 25 -8.39 11.15 -21.67
N ALA A 26 -9.53 11.55 -22.24
CA ALA A 26 -10.69 10.70 -22.46
C ALA A 26 -10.42 9.62 -23.52
N ASP A 27 -9.73 9.98 -24.60
CA ASP A 27 -9.38 9.10 -25.72
C ASP A 27 -8.31 8.05 -25.38
N HIS A 28 -7.62 8.22 -24.25
CA HIS A 28 -6.53 7.33 -23.85
C HIS A 28 -6.90 6.40 -22.69
N PRO A 29 -6.50 5.11 -22.75
CA PRO A 29 -6.72 4.18 -21.65
C PRO A 29 -6.14 4.68 -20.32
N ALA A 30 -6.84 4.39 -19.22
CA ALA A 30 -6.46 4.81 -17.86
C ALA A 30 -5.05 4.36 -17.44
N SER A 31 -4.59 3.22 -17.97
CA SER A 31 -3.27 2.65 -17.69
C SER A 31 -2.15 3.22 -18.57
N SER A 32 -2.47 4.02 -19.60
CA SER A 32 -1.49 4.46 -20.59
C SER A 32 -0.49 5.49 -20.02
N ALA A 33 0.78 5.35 -20.42
CA ALA A 33 1.82 6.31 -20.08
C ALA A 33 1.53 7.69 -20.70
N ARG A 34 0.92 7.72 -21.89
CA ARG A 34 0.48 8.94 -22.58
C ARG A 34 -0.52 9.74 -21.74
N ARG A 35 -1.56 9.09 -21.22
CA ARG A 35 -2.54 9.74 -20.35
C ARG A 35 -1.90 10.34 -19.11
N ARG A 36 -0.97 9.64 -18.45
CA ARG A 36 -0.19 10.21 -17.32
C ARG A 36 0.64 11.42 -17.75
N GLY A 37 1.20 11.39 -18.95
CA GLY A 37 1.91 12.51 -19.56
C GLY A 37 1.04 13.76 -19.70
N PHE A 38 -0.22 13.63 -20.12
CA PHE A 38 -1.14 14.77 -20.24
C PHE A 38 -1.46 15.43 -18.89
N PHE A 39 -1.63 14.64 -17.82
CA PHE A 39 -1.76 15.20 -16.47
C PHE A 39 -0.50 15.95 -16.02
N LYS A 40 0.70 15.43 -16.34
CA LYS A 40 1.96 16.14 -16.06
C LYS A 40 2.06 17.45 -16.87
N MET A 41 1.69 17.43 -18.15
CA MET A 41 1.66 18.63 -19.01
C MET A 41 0.69 19.68 -18.48
N SER A 42 -0.52 19.27 -18.09
CA SER A 42 -1.51 20.20 -17.54
C SER A 42 -1.01 20.92 -16.27
N ARG A 43 -0.27 20.20 -15.39
CA ARG A 43 0.40 20.81 -14.23
C ARG A 43 1.46 21.85 -14.63
N VAL A 44 2.24 21.57 -15.67
CA VAL A 44 3.25 22.51 -16.17
C VAL A 44 2.57 23.74 -16.79
N LEU A 45 1.51 23.56 -17.59
CA LEU A 45 0.78 24.67 -18.21
C LEU A 45 0.13 25.59 -17.18
N ALA A 46 -0.48 25.01 -16.14
CA ALA A 46 -1.05 25.79 -15.06
C ALA A 46 0.02 26.53 -14.23
N ALA A 47 1.17 25.87 -13.96
CA ALA A 47 2.29 26.51 -13.25
C ALA A 47 2.89 27.69 -14.04
N ASN A 48 2.82 27.66 -15.37
CA ASN A 48 3.27 28.75 -16.25
C ASN A 48 2.16 29.78 -16.54
N GLY A 49 0.96 29.62 -15.96
CA GLY A 49 -0.15 30.56 -16.13
C GLY A 49 -0.85 30.50 -17.50
N PHE A 50 -0.58 29.47 -18.32
CA PHE A 50 -1.27 29.30 -19.61
C PHE A 50 -2.69 28.75 -19.46
N ASN A 51 -2.90 27.92 -18.44
CA ASN A 51 -4.23 27.41 -18.07
C ASN A 51 -4.55 27.83 -16.63
N PRO A 52 -5.82 28.13 -16.32
CA PRO A 52 -6.22 28.59 -14.99
C PRO A 52 -6.05 27.51 -13.90
N GLU A 53 -6.25 26.24 -14.23
CA GLU A 53 -6.12 25.12 -13.29
C GLU A 53 -5.57 23.87 -14.01
N PRO A 54 -4.73 23.04 -13.35
CA PRO A 54 -4.32 21.78 -13.93
C PRO A 54 -5.43 20.73 -13.86
N LEU A 55 -5.42 19.79 -14.80
CA LEU A 55 -6.27 18.61 -14.78
C LEU A 55 -6.02 17.84 -13.48
N VAL A 56 -7.07 17.73 -12.68
CA VAL A 56 -7.08 16.86 -11.51
C VAL A 56 -7.36 15.45 -11.99
N ASN A 57 -6.46 14.56 -11.61
CA ASN A 57 -6.64 13.19 -11.98
C ASN A 57 -7.70 12.56 -11.06
N GLY A 58 -8.83 12.08 -11.59
CA GLY A 58 -9.87 11.45 -10.74
C GLY A 58 -9.42 10.19 -9.97
N HIS A 59 -8.23 9.67 -10.30
CA HIS A 59 -7.53 8.62 -9.56
C HIS A 59 -6.37 9.11 -8.69
N GLN A 60 -6.06 10.42 -8.69
CA GLN A 60 -5.20 10.98 -7.67
C GLN A 60 -5.91 10.81 -6.33
N GLN A 61 -5.30 9.98 -5.49
CA GLN A 61 -5.45 10.07 -4.04
C GLN A 61 -6.85 9.80 -3.48
N ARG A 62 -7.65 8.90 -4.08
CA ARG A 62 -8.75 8.32 -3.29
C ARG A 62 -8.11 7.55 -2.14
N GLY A 63 -8.31 8.06 -0.92
CA GLY A 63 -7.82 7.46 0.31
C GLY A 63 -8.24 6.00 0.44
N THR A 64 -7.71 5.32 1.46
CA THR A 64 -8.14 3.96 1.79
C THR A 64 -9.66 3.98 1.93
N ARG A 65 -10.33 3.18 1.10
CA ARG A 65 -11.78 3.18 1.14
C ARG A 65 -12.31 2.37 2.31
N PRO A 66 -13.50 2.69 2.81
CA PRO A 66 -14.12 1.95 3.91
C PRO A 66 -14.19 0.45 3.61
N GLU A 67 -14.53 0.06 2.39
CA GLU A 67 -14.64 -1.36 2.00
C GLU A 67 -13.31 -2.12 2.05
N THR A 68 -12.16 -1.43 1.95
CA THR A 68 -10.83 -2.07 2.02
C THR A 68 -10.49 -2.48 3.45
N VAL A 69 -10.97 -1.74 4.44
CA VAL A 69 -10.67 -1.98 5.87
C VAL A 69 -11.75 -2.77 6.59
N ALA A 70 -12.97 -2.85 6.02
CA ALA A 70 -14.14 -3.45 6.67
C ALA A 70 -13.95 -4.90 7.16
N SER A 71 -13.14 -5.72 6.47
CA SER A 71 -12.89 -7.11 6.88
C SER A 71 -11.60 -7.33 7.68
N VAL A 72 -10.97 -6.26 8.18
CA VAL A 72 -9.78 -6.35 9.05
C VAL A 72 -10.24 -6.33 10.51
N PRO A 73 -9.66 -7.14 11.41
CA PRO A 73 -9.95 -7.05 12.83
C PRO A 73 -9.76 -5.64 13.38
N PRO A 74 -10.65 -5.15 14.25
CA PRO A 74 -10.64 -3.76 14.70
C PRO A 74 -9.35 -3.38 15.43
N GLU A 75 -8.86 -4.25 16.32
CA GLU A 75 -7.61 -4.02 17.06
C GLU A 75 -6.39 -3.93 16.14
N TRP A 76 -6.32 -4.80 15.12
CA TRP A 76 -5.26 -4.73 14.11
C TRP A 76 -5.36 -3.43 13.30
N LEU A 77 -6.57 -3.10 12.86
CA LEU A 77 -6.84 -1.92 12.04
C LEU A 77 -6.45 -0.64 12.78
N GLU A 78 -6.81 -0.52 14.06
CA GLU A 78 -6.43 0.61 14.91
C GLU A 78 -4.91 0.80 14.93
N MET A 79 -4.16 -0.29 15.16
CA MET A 79 -2.71 -0.23 15.22
C MET A 79 -2.08 0.15 13.86
N VAL A 80 -2.62 -0.37 12.75
CA VAL A 80 -2.13 -0.03 11.40
C VAL A 80 -2.46 1.42 11.03
N LEU A 81 -3.63 1.93 11.40
CA LEU A 81 -4.01 3.33 11.19
C LEU A 81 -3.15 4.26 12.05
N ARG A 82 -2.92 3.90 13.31
CA ARG A 82 -1.99 4.61 14.20
C ARG A 82 -0.58 4.62 13.61
N TRP A 83 -0.07 3.47 13.18
CA TRP A 83 1.24 3.38 12.52
C TRP A 83 1.31 4.28 11.30
N ARG A 84 0.29 4.25 10.43
CA ARG A 84 0.23 5.12 9.24
C ARG A 84 0.31 6.61 9.59
N LYS A 85 -0.29 7.03 10.70
CA LYS A 85 -0.29 8.42 11.14
C LYS A 85 1.09 8.87 11.66
N PHE A 86 1.81 7.99 12.34
CA PHE A 86 3.09 8.33 12.98
C PHE A 86 4.34 7.85 12.22
N SER A 87 4.17 7.10 11.14
CA SER A 87 5.30 6.58 10.37
C SER A 87 6.13 7.71 9.77
N THR A 88 7.44 7.66 10.02
CA THR A 88 8.44 8.53 9.40
C THR A 88 8.86 8.08 8.00
N ASN A 89 8.28 6.98 7.51
CA ASN A 89 8.49 6.52 6.14
C ASN A 89 7.94 7.54 5.14
N GLU A 90 8.54 7.60 3.94
CA GLU A 90 8.03 8.39 2.84
C GLU A 90 6.54 8.04 2.55
N PRO A 91 5.65 9.01 2.28
CA PRO A 91 4.23 8.76 2.01
C PRO A 91 3.97 7.68 0.95
N GLY A 92 4.81 7.60 -0.09
CA GLY A 92 4.73 6.56 -1.12
C GLY A 92 4.99 5.14 -0.57
N THR A 93 5.95 5.03 0.35
CA THR A 93 6.28 3.79 1.05
C THR A 93 5.16 3.37 1.99
N VAL A 94 4.62 4.30 2.78
CA VAL A 94 3.48 4.04 3.67
C VAL A 94 2.28 3.55 2.87
N ARG A 95 1.96 4.19 1.74
CA ARG A 95 0.88 3.79 0.84
C ARG A 95 1.05 2.37 0.30
N THR A 96 2.30 1.96 0.04
CA THR A 96 2.61 0.61 -0.47
C THR A 96 2.52 -0.45 0.63
N LYS A 97 3.05 -0.16 1.83
CA LYS A 97 3.03 -1.08 2.97
C LYS A 97 1.62 -1.27 3.53
N PHE A 98 0.83 -0.20 3.62
CA PHE A 98 -0.50 -0.20 4.24
C PHE A 98 -1.41 -1.37 3.81
N PRO A 99 -1.70 -1.61 2.51
CA PRO A 99 -2.54 -2.73 2.09
C PRO A 99 -1.93 -4.11 2.42
N LEU A 100 -0.59 -4.21 2.46
CA LEU A 100 0.11 -5.44 2.84
C LEU A 100 0.02 -5.73 4.34
N LEU A 101 -0.10 -4.69 5.18
CA LEU A 101 -0.36 -4.85 6.61
C LEU A 101 -1.80 -5.30 6.88
N LEU A 102 -2.77 -4.84 6.07
CA LEU A 102 -4.16 -5.31 6.17
C LEU A 102 -4.28 -6.80 5.78
N VAL A 103 -3.49 -7.25 4.81
CA VAL A 103 -3.36 -8.68 4.44
C VAL A 103 -2.92 -9.51 5.65
N ALA A 104 -1.91 -9.07 6.39
CA ALA A 104 -1.44 -9.78 7.58
C ALA A 104 -2.51 -9.85 8.69
N GLY A 105 -3.25 -8.77 8.91
CA GLY A 105 -4.35 -8.77 9.88
C GLY A 105 -5.48 -9.72 9.49
N ARG A 106 -5.82 -9.79 8.20
CA ARG A 106 -6.81 -10.76 7.68
C ARG A 106 -6.33 -12.20 7.77
N TRP A 107 -5.05 -12.44 7.48
CA TRP A 107 -4.44 -13.75 7.69
C TRP A 107 -4.53 -14.18 9.16
N ALA A 108 -4.19 -13.29 10.10
CA ALA A 108 -4.28 -13.58 11.53
C ALA A 108 -5.72 -13.89 11.95
N ALA A 109 -6.70 -13.12 11.47
CA ALA A 109 -8.11 -13.38 11.76
C ALA A 109 -8.58 -14.77 11.30
N GLU A 110 -8.02 -15.29 10.19
CA GLU A 110 -8.39 -16.58 9.62
C GLU A 110 -7.66 -17.76 10.30
N ARG A 111 -6.36 -17.62 10.61
CA ARG A 111 -5.53 -18.71 11.17
C ARG A 111 -5.42 -18.70 12.68
N HIS A 112 -5.41 -17.52 13.28
CA HIS A 112 -5.24 -17.30 14.72
C HIS A 112 -6.25 -16.26 15.23
N PRO A 113 -7.55 -16.59 15.31
CA PRO A 113 -8.56 -15.68 15.84
C PRO A 113 -8.24 -15.16 17.26
N GLU A 114 -7.46 -15.91 18.03
CA GLU A 114 -6.93 -15.53 19.34
C GLU A 114 -5.81 -14.48 19.30
N ALA A 115 -5.19 -14.25 18.13
CA ALA A 115 -4.06 -13.36 17.93
C ALA A 115 -4.33 -12.27 16.88
N THR A 116 -5.54 -11.71 16.89
CA THR A 116 -5.94 -10.60 16.02
C THR A 116 -5.27 -9.28 16.37
N SER A 117 -4.67 -9.15 17.55
CA SER A 117 -3.85 -8.00 17.94
C SER A 117 -2.37 -8.23 17.56
N PRO A 118 -1.64 -7.22 17.03
CA PRO A 118 -0.20 -7.30 16.84
C PRO A 118 0.56 -7.67 18.13
N GLN A 119 0.05 -7.27 19.30
CA GLN A 119 0.70 -7.60 20.57
C GLN A 119 0.59 -9.10 20.91
N ALA A 120 -0.43 -9.78 20.41
CA ALA A 120 -0.64 -11.21 20.64
C ALA A 120 0.32 -12.10 19.83
N TRP A 121 0.97 -11.55 18.79
CA TRP A 121 1.84 -12.34 17.92
C TRP A 121 3.06 -12.90 18.65
N THR A 122 3.22 -14.21 18.55
CA THR A 122 4.38 -14.95 19.03
C THR A 122 5.36 -15.18 17.87
N ARG A 123 6.53 -15.73 18.20
CA ARG A 123 7.51 -16.16 17.20
C ARG A 123 6.91 -17.18 16.21
N ASP A 124 6.07 -18.08 16.70
CA ASP A 124 5.56 -19.20 15.90
C ASP A 124 4.49 -18.71 14.92
N ILE A 125 3.59 -17.83 15.37
CA ILE A 125 2.61 -17.14 14.50
C ILE A 125 3.35 -16.36 13.41
N ALA A 126 4.40 -15.62 13.78
CA ALA A 126 5.20 -14.86 12.83
C ALA A 126 5.89 -15.79 11.80
N ALA A 127 6.37 -16.97 12.20
CA ALA A 127 6.97 -17.94 11.29
C ALA A 127 5.94 -18.60 10.36
N GLU A 128 4.74 -18.91 10.88
CA GLU A 128 3.63 -19.45 10.09
C GLU A 128 3.19 -18.47 9.01
N TYR A 129 3.06 -17.18 9.35
CA TYR A 129 2.74 -16.13 8.36
C TYR A 129 3.73 -16.11 7.19
N ILE A 130 5.03 -16.29 7.48
CA ILE A 130 6.06 -16.36 6.43
C ILE A 130 5.86 -17.61 5.58
N ALA A 131 5.66 -18.77 6.20
CA ALA A 131 5.46 -20.03 5.48
C ALA A 131 4.25 -19.95 4.52
N ASP A 132 3.12 -19.43 5.01
CA ASP A 132 1.92 -19.21 4.19
C ASP A 132 2.15 -18.18 3.09
N THR A 133 2.85 -17.09 3.38
CA THR A 133 3.19 -16.08 2.37
C THR A 133 4.02 -16.68 1.23
N MET A 134 4.83 -17.70 1.49
CA MET A 134 5.63 -18.36 0.45
C MET A 134 4.81 -19.22 -0.50
N ILE A 135 3.64 -19.72 -0.08
CA ILE A 135 2.73 -20.53 -0.91
C ILE A 135 1.48 -19.75 -1.35
N ALA A 136 1.28 -18.54 -0.86
CA ALA A 136 0.09 -17.75 -1.11
C ALA A 136 -0.08 -17.36 -2.59
N VAL A 137 -1.34 -17.20 -2.97
CA VAL A 137 -1.77 -16.73 -4.30
C VAL A 137 -2.19 -15.27 -4.28
N ARG A 138 -2.20 -14.63 -5.44
CA ARG A 138 -2.67 -13.25 -5.61
C ARG A 138 -4.15 -13.18 -5.25
N GLY A 139 -4.50 -12.18 -4.44
CA GLY A 139 -5.86 -11.98 -3.93
C GLY A 139 -6.10 -12.64 -2.58
N GLN A 140 -5.29 -13.62 -2.17
CA GLN A 140 -5.42 -14.27 -0.86
C GLN A 140 -5.19 -13.23 0.26
N TRP A 141 -6.21 -13.07 1.12
CA TRP A 141 -6.33 -12.07 2.19
C TRP A 141 -6.32 -10.59 1.75
N ALA A 142 -6.39 -10.29 0.45
CA ALA A 142 -6.32 -8.92 -0.06
C ALA A 142 -7.57 -8.06 0.23
N GLY A 143 -8.67 -8.67 0.69
CA GLY A 143 -9.94 -8.00 0.91
C GLY A 143 -10.57 -7.52 -0.39
N HIS A 144 -11.34 -6.42 -0.34
CA HIS A 144 -11.96 -5.83 -1.52
C HIS A 144 -10.91 -5.14 -2.42
N ASN A 145 -10.77 -5.61 -3.67
CA ASN A 145 -9.89 -5.00 -4.68
C ASN A 145 -10.63 -4.82 -6.01
N ARG A 146 -10.45 -3.64 -6.63
CA ARG A 146 -11.00 -3.34 -7.97
C ARG A 146 -10.34 -4.15 -9.07
N ASN A 147 -9.03 -4.40 -8.95
CA ASN A 147 -8.29 -5.15 -9.93
C ASN A 147 -8.15 -6.60 -9.47
N ARG A 148 -8.87 -7.49 -10.16
CA ARG A 148 -8.84 -8.93 -9.95
C ARG A 148 -7.98 -9.70 -10.94
N THR A 149 -7.21 -9.00 -11.77
CA THR A 149 -6.35 -9.62 -12.78
C THR A 149 -5.30 -10.54 -12.15
N GLY A 150 -5.25 -11.78 -12.61
CA GLY A 150 -4.34 -12.82 -12.14
C GLY A 150 -4.60 -13.25 -10.69
N TRP A 151 -5.81 -13.07 -10.17
CA TRP A 151 -6.21 -13.68 -8.90
C TRP A 151 -6.13 -15.20 -8.99
N GLY A 152 -5.67 -15.84 -7.92
CA GLY A 152 -5.41 -17.28 -7.89
C GLY A 152 -4.05 -17.70 -8.44
N GLU A 153 -3.33 -16.82 -9.15
CA GLU A 153 -1.94 -17.10 -9.56
C GLU A 153 -1.02 -17.06 -8.33
N PRO A 154 0.04 -17.91 -8.28
CA PRO A 154 1.07 -17.79 -7.26
C PRO A 154 1.64 -16.38 -7.18
N LEU A 155 1.92 -15.90 -5.96
CA LEU A 155 2.62 -14.62 -5.81
C LEU A 155 3.98 -14.67 -6.50
N ASN A 156 4.31 -13.62 -7.23
CA ASN A 156 5.68 -13.44 -7.72
C ASN A 156 6.64 -13.14 -6.54
N VAL A 157 7.95 -13.27 -6.79
CA VAL A 157 8.97 -13.05 -5.75
C VAL A 157 8.84 -11.68 -5.10
N GLY A 158 8.59 -10.63 -5.90
CA GLY A 158 8.40 -9.27 -5.38
C GLY A 158 7.20 -9.13 -4.44
N GLY A 159 6.09 -9.82 -4.74
CA GLY A 159 4.89 -9.84 -3.90
C GLY A 159 5.12 -10.54 -2.57
N LYS A 160 5.88 -11.65 -2.58
CA LYS A 160 6.29 -12.37 -1.36
C LYS A 160 7.20 -11.47 -0.50
N THR A 161 8.27 -10.97 -1.09
CA THR A 161 9.22 -10.06 -0.41
C THR A 161 8.52 -8.83 0.14
N GLY A 162 7.65 -8.19 -0.64
CA GLY A 162 6.88 -7.02 -0.19
C GLY A 162 6.02 -7.29 1.03
N ARG A 163 5.30 -8.43 1.08
CA ARG A 163 4.51 -8.83 2.26
C ARG A 163 5.39 -9.03 3.49
N VAL A 164 6.49 -9.75 3.32
CA VAL A 164 7.43 -10.07 4.41
C VAL A 164 8.13 -8.80 4.94
N ASP A 165 8.62 -7.95 4.05
CA ASP A 165 9.35 -6.74 4.44
C ASP A 165 8.43 -5.70 5.08
N SER A 166 7.18 -5.60 4.61
CA SER A 166 6.18 -4.71 5.20
C SER A 166 5.86 -5.11 6.63
N ILE A 167 5.56 -6.39 6.88
CA ILE A 167 5.24 -6.87 8.22
C ILE A 167 6.44 -6.77 9.17
N ARG A 168 7.65 -7.03 8.66
CA ARG A 168 8.89 -6.91 9.43
C ARG A 168 9.15 -5.48 9.87
N SER A 169 9.05 -4.53 8.94
CA SER A 169 9.19 -3.10 9.24
C SER A 169 8.15 -2.66 10.26
N PHE A 170 6.88 -3.06 10.09
CA PHE A 170 5.80 -2.71 11.00
C PHE A 170 6.09 -3.17 12.43
N PHE A 171 6.43 -4.45 12.65
CA PHE A 171 6.78 -4.94 13.99
C PHE A 171 8.03 -4.26 14.58
N CYS A 172 9.02 -3.94 13.75
CA CYS A 172 10.17 -3.15 14.21
C CYS A 172 9.75 -1.77 14.70
N ASP A 173 8.91 -1.07 13.94
CA ASP A 173 8.43 0.27 14.30
C ASP A 173 7.59 0.20 15.59
N LEU A 174 6.68 -0.77 15.71
CA LEU A 174 5.86 -0.94 16.92
C LEU A 174 6.70 -1.20 18.18
N ILE A 175 7.76 -2.00 18.08
CA ILE A 175 8.65 -2.28 19.20
C ILE A 175 9.54 -1.07 19.49
N GLN A 176 10.05 -0.39 18.46
CA GLN A 176 10.90 0.78 18.63
C GLN A 176 10.15 1.94 19.28
N TRP A 177 8.87 2.10 18.97
CA TRP A 177 8.01 3.09 19.60
C TRP A 177 7.35 2.61 20.89
N GLU A 178 7.72 1.41 21.35
CA GLU A 178 7.23 0.81 22.61
C GLU A 178 5.70 0.64 22.66
N TRP A 179 5.04 0.54 21.50
CA TRP A 179 3.60 0.30 21.42
C TRP A 179 3.22 -1.15 21.71
N ILE A 180 4.16 -2.07 21.54
CA ILE A 180 4.02 -3.48 21.91
C ILE A 180 5.25 -3.97 22.67
N THR A 181 5.06 -4.96 23.55
CA THR A 181 6.19 -5.66 24.19
C THR A 181 6.93 -6.50 23.16
N ARG A 182 8.27 -6.51 23.23
CA ARG A 182 9.13 -7.33 22.37
C ARG A 182 9.00 -8.82 22.74
N ARG A 183 8.01 -9.50 22.15
CA ARG A 183 7.80 -10.96 22.31
C ARG A 183 8.68 -11.81 21.39
N PHE A 184 9.15 -11.26 20.27
CA PHE A 184 10.07 -11.91 19.36
C PHE A 184 11.01 -10.88 18.71
N ALA A 185 12.01 -11.35 17.98
CA ALA A 185 12.93 -10.49 17.22
C ALA A 185 12.51 -10.44 15.74
N PRO A 186 11.81 -9.39 15.27
CA PRO A 186 11.19 -9.39 13.93
C PRO A 186 12.21 -9.57 12.82
N ARG A 187 13.38 -8.93 12.93
CA ARG A 187 14.46 -9.05 11.93
C ARG A 187 15.00 -10.47 11.77
N ARG A 188 14.94 -11.28 12.83
CA ARG A 188 15.44 -12.67 12.82
C ARG A 188 14.36 -13.65 12.40
N VAL A 189 13.13 -13.48 12.88
CA VAL A 189 12.01 -14.41 12.64
C VAL A 189 11.39 -14.19 11.27
N LEU A 190 11.24 -12.91 10.87
CA LEU A 190 10.66 -12.54 9.58
C LEU A 190 11.75 -12.35 8.52
N ALA A 191 13.00 -12.80 8.75
CA ALA A 191 14.00 -12.85 7.70
C ALA A 191 13.45 -13.76 6.60
N GLY A 192 13.25 -13.21 5.39
CA GLY A 192 12.86 -14.03 4.26
C GLY A 192 13.86 -15.18 4.16
N SER A 193 13.39 -16.41 4.09
CA SER A 193 14.26 -17.58 4.02
C SER A 193 15.25 -17.33 2.88
N ALA A 194 16.54 -17.24 3.19
CA ALA A 194 17.63 -17.07 2.21
C ALA A 194 17.73 -18.25 1.21
N ALA A 195 16.74 -19.15 1.21
CA ALA A 195 16.57 -20.26 0.29
C ALA A 195 16.00 -19.85 -1.08
N VAL A 196 15.60 -18.59 -1.30
CA VAL A 196 15.31 -18.08 -2.66
C VAL A 196 16.60 -17.52 -3.29
N GLY A 197 17.60 -18.40 -3.41
CA GLY A 197 18.69 -18.29 -4.37
C GLY A 197 18.45 -19.33 -5.49
N PRO A 198 19.01 -19.15 -6.70
CA PRO A 198 18.72 -20.06 -7.80
C PRO A 198 19.33 -21.43 -7.50
N GLY A 199 18.47 -22.46 -7.45
CA GLY A 199 18.88 -23.86 -7.56
C GLY A 199 19.59 -24.48 -6.35
N ARG A 200 18.81 -25.03 -5.42
CA ARG A 200 19.14 -26.36 -4.86
C ARG A 200 17.86 -27.19 -4.82
N ALA A 201 17.88 -28.27 -5.59
CA ALA A 201 16.85 -29.30 -5.58
C ALA A 201 16.63 -29.80 -4.14
N ARG A 202 15.35 -29.94 -3.76
CA ARG A 202 14.99 -30.70 -2.56
C ARG A 202 15.41 -32.16 -2.79
N PRO A 203 16.02 -32.86 -1.80
CA PRO A 203 16.05 -34.31 -1.83
C PRO A 203 14.61 -34.81 -1.66
N GLY A 204 14.13 -35.62 -2.60
CA GLY A 204 12.86 -36.31 -2.48
C GLY A 204 12.89 -37.37 -1.36
N PRO A 205 11.72 -37.81 -0.87
CA PRO A 205 11.64 -38.86 0.15
C PRO A 205 12.18 -40.20 -0.40
N PRO A 206 12.67 -41.11 0.46
CA PRO A 206 13.20 -42.40 0.03
C PRO A 206 12.06 -43.29 -0.46
N ASP A 207 12.00 -43.49 -1.78
CA ASP A 207 11.08 -44.43 -2.40
C ASP A 207 11.72 -45.82 -2.44
N HIS A 208 11.36 -46.65 -1.46
CA HIS A 208 11.66 -48.08 -1.49
C HIS A 208 10.59 -48.78 -2.31
N ARG A 209 10.79 -48.92 -3.63
CA ARG A 209 10.35 -50.09 -4.40
C ARG A 209 10.82 -50.06 -5.87
N ARG A 210 11.55 -51.13 -6.19
CA ARG A 210 11.66 -51.83 -7.49
C ARG A 210 12.66 -51.32 -8.54
N CYS A 211 13.81 -51.99 -8.50
CA CYS A 211 14.53 -52.50 -9.65
C CYS A 211 13.60 -53.25 -10.63
N ARG A 212 13.62 -52.93 -11.93
CA ARG A 212 14.38 -53.67 -12.97
C ARG A 212 13.97 -53.26 -14.39
N LEU A 213 15.03 -53.10 -15.19
CA LEU A 213 15.18 -53.39 -16.63
C LEU A 213 14.61 -52.40 -17.66
N GLY A 214 15.52 -51.99 -18.56
CA GLY A 214 15.18 -51.42 -19.87
C GLY A 214 16.19 -50.38 -20.36
N GLN A 215 17.37 -50.82 -20.82
CA GLN A 215 18.29 -49.98 -21.60
C GLN A 215 17.67 -49.61 -22.96
N ALA A 216 17.88 -48.38 -23.44
CA ALA A 216 18.09 -48.08 -24.86
C ALA A 216 18.63 -46.65 -25.04
N HIS A 217 19.53 -46.51 -26.03
CA HIS A 217 20.35 -45.36 -26.38
C HIS A 217 19.57 -44.12 -26.90
N GLY A 218 20.19 -42.93 -26.82
CA GLY A 218 19.74 -41.78 -27.63
C GLY A 218 20.39 -40.43 -27.32
N ARG A 219 21.59 -40.24 -27.85
CA ARG A 219 22.39 -39.02 -28.14
C ARG A 219 21.87 -37.60 -27.78
N ARG A 220 22.81 -36.81 -27.25
CA ARG A 220 22.86 -35.34 -27.16
C ARG A 220 22.97 -34.65 -28.53
N THR A 221 22.39 -33.45 -28.61
CA THR A 221 22.93 -32.21 -29.23
C THR A 221 22.17 -31.05 -28.57
N ASP A 222 22.72 -30.30 -27.62
CA ASP A 222 23.53 -29.07 -27.77
C ASP A 222 23.11 -28.18 -28.95
N ALA A 223 22.20 -27.22 -28.68
CA ALA A 223 22.04 -26.02 -29.49
C ALA A 223 21.37 -24.90 -28.68
N ASP A 224 22.18 -23.88 -28.48
CA ASP A 224 21.85 -22.47 -28.61
C ASP A 224 21.83 -21.59 -27.36
N ARG A 225 22.58 -20.51 -27.55
CA ARG A 225 23.19 -19.58 -26.63
C ARG A 225 22.42 -18.26 -26.80
N ARG A 226 22.47 -17.47 -25.72
CA ARG A 226 22.38 -16.00 -25.73
C ARG A 226 21.01 -15.38 -26.08
N ARG A 227 20.32 -14.89 -25.04
CA ARG A 227 19.76 -13.52 -25.06
C ARG A 227 19.98 -12.81 -23.73
N PRO A 228 20.20 -11.48 -23.75
CA PRO A 228 20.93 -10.77 -22.69
C PRO A 228 20.04 -10.25 -21.57
N ALA A 229 20.72 -9.97 -20.46
CA ALA A 229 20.22 -9.36 -19.23
C ALA A 229 19.48 -8.04 -19.50
N ARG A 230 18.26 -7.91 -18.96
CA ARG A 230 17.61 -6.61 -18.78
C ARG A 230 18.16 -5.96 -17.53
N LEU A 231 18.95 -4.92 -17.77
CA LEU A 231 19.37 -3.93 -16.80
C LEU A 231 18.12 -3.34 -16.11
N ARG A 232 18.10 -3.38 -14.78
CA ARG A 232 17.12 -2.65 -13.97
C ARG A 232 17.48 -1.18 -14.03
N ASP A 233 16.57 -0.37 -14.53
CA ASP A 233 16.68 1.08 -14.44
C ASP A 233 16.03 1.51 -13.12
N THR A 234 16.88 1.85 -12.16
CA THR A 234 16.52 2.47 -10.88
C THR A 234 16.93 3.93 -10.93
N THR A 235 16.07 4.80 -11.45
CA THR A 235 16.16 6.27 -11.33
C THR A 235 14.84 6.86 -11.85
N GLY A 236 14.15 7.82 -11.27
CA GLY A 236 14.17 8.48 -9.99
C GLY A 236 12.86 9.29 -9.92
N GLU A 237 12.24 9.39 -8.77
CA GLU A 237 11.31 10.48 -8.47
C GLU A 237 11.69 10.96 -7.07
N GLY A 238 12.47 12.04 -7.03
CA GLY A 238 12.89 12.72 -5.82
C GLY A 238 11.80 13.63 -5.24
N CYS A 239 12.01 13.94 -3.96
CA CYS A 239 11.73 15.19 -3.28
C CYS A 239 10.50 15.99 -3.73
N TRP A 240 9.45 15.95 -2.89
CA TRP A 240 8.70 17.16 -2.58
C TRP A 240 8.69 17.35 -1.06
N MET A 241 9.30 18.46 -0.68
CA MET A 241 9.47 18.97 0.66
C MET A 241 8.15 19.10 1.41
N ALA A 242 8.24 18.86 2.71
CA ALA A 242 7.30 19.32 3.71
C ALA A 242 7.08 20.83 3.57
N ARG A 243 5.81 21.24 3.60
CA ARG A 243 5.43 22.61 3.95
C ARG A 243 4.34 22.55 5.01
N GLU A 244 4.80 22.80 6.23
CA GLU A 244 4.16 23.52 7.34
C GLU A 244 2.64 23.46 7.48
N LEU A 245 2.19 22.85 8.59
CA LEU A 245 1.15 23.42 9.45
C LEU A 245 1.56 23.19 10.91
N LEU A 246 2.34 24.13 11.45
CA LEU A 246 2.31 24.42 12.89
C LEU A 246 1.11 25.36 13.14
N PRO A 247 0.38 25.19 14.26
CA PRO A 247 -0.70 26.10 14.60
C PRO A 247 -0.16 27.46 15.07
N ASP A 248 -0.84 28.50 14.59
CA ASP A 248 -0.59 29.91 14.89
C ASP A 248 -0.65 30.18 16.41
N ARG A 249 0.42 30.80 16.92
CA ARG A 249 0.49 31.39 18.25
C ARG A 249 -0.01 32.83 18.12
N ASN A 250 -1.28 33.05 18.38
CA ASN A 250 -1.75 34.36 18.84
C ASN A 250 -3.00 34.22 19.71
N ASP A 251 -2.77 34.18 21.02
CA ASP A 251 -3.73 34.51 22.06
C ASP A 251 -3.57 36.01 22.36
N PRO A 252 -4.66 36.79 22.37
CA PRO A 252 -4.81 37.77 23.42
C PRO A 252 -6.17 37.63 24.13
N ARG A 253 -6.11 37.23 25.42
CA ARG A 253 -7.13 37.51 26.44
C ARG A 253 -7.18 39.03 26.76
N PRO A 254 -8.08 39.57 27.63
CA PRO A 254 -9.26 39.00 28.32
C PRO A 254 -10.55 39.89 28.30
N GLY A 255 -11.69 39.33 28.73
CA GLY A 255 -12.63 40.07 29.61
C GLY A 255 -14.12 40.09 29.23
N ARG A 256 -14.97 39.92 30.28
CA ARG A 256 -16.45 40.07 30.40
C ARG A 256 -17.24 38.85 29.88
N GLY A 257 -17.94 38.03 30.66
CA GLY A 257 -18.56 38.20 31.97
C GLY A 257 -20.07 38.39 31.80
N VAL A 258 -20.87 37.30 31.67
CA VAL A 258 -22.34 37.34 31.88
C VAL A 258 -22.87 35.97 32.34
N ALA A 259 -23.37 36.00 33.58
CA ALA A 259 -24.48 35.28 34.22
C ALA A 259 -24.98 33.92 33.67
N VAL A 260 -24.85 32.91 34.54
CA VAL A 260 -25.75 31.74 34.60
C VAL A 260 -27.09 32.19 35.22
N ARG A 261 -28.20 32.05 34.49
CA ARG A 261 -29.56 32.10 35.08
C ARG A 261 -30.21 30.72 35.01
N ARG A 262 -30.62 30.25 36.18
CA ARG A 262 -31.44 29.07 36.45
C ARG A 262 -32.79 29.12 35.74
N ALA A 263 -33.30 27.93 35.40
CA ALA A 263 -34.66 27.69 34.94
C ALA A 263 -35.72 28.04 36.02
N PRO A 264 -36.95 28.41 35.62
CA PRO A 264 -37.99 28.86 36.55
C PRO A 264 -38.74 27.69 37.20
N ASP A 265 -38.89 27.81 38.52
CA ASP A 265 -39.75 27.01 39.39
C ASP A 265 -41.22 27.38 39.18
N GLY A 266 -42.08 26.36 39.17
CA GLY A 266 -43.52 26.50 39.05
C GLY A 266 -44.15 27.16 40.27
N ARG A 267 -45.15 28.01 40.01
CA ARG A 267 -46.12 28.45 41.01
C ARG A 267 -47.50 27.95 40.59
N ASP A 268 -48.22 27.31 41.50
CA ASP A 268 -49.28 27.96 42.29
C ASP A 268 -50.20 26.89 42.89
N THR A 269 -50.33 26.92 44.22
CA THR A 269 -51.52 26.38 44.93
C THR A 269 -52.08 27.53 45.75
N PRO A 270 -53.41 27.77 45.70
CA PRO A 270 -54.03 28.91 46.37
C PRO A 270 -54.54 28.52 47.75
N SER A 271 -54.50 29.46 48.69
CA SER A 271 -55.45 29.62 49.78
C SER A 271 -55.14 30.92 50.50
N ARG A 272 -56.10 31.86 50.60
CA ARG A 272 -56.95 31.98 51.79
C ARG A 272 -57.80 33.24 51.75
N THR A 273 -59.04 33.07 52.23
CA THR A 273 -60.02 34.06 52.74
C THR A 273 -60.90 34.76 51.72
#